data_AF-A0A1Q6RSC2-F1
#
_entry.id   AF-A0A1Q6RSC2-F1
#
_cell.length_a   1.000
_cell.length_b   1.000
_cell.length_c   1.000
_cell.angle_alpha   90.00
_cell.angle_beta   90.00
_cell.angle_gamma   90.00
#
_symmetry.space_group_name_H-M   'P 1'
#
loop_
_entity.id
_entity.type
_entity.pdbx_description
1 polymer ?
#
loop_
_entity_poly.entity_id
_entity_poly.type
_entity_poly.pdbx_seq_one_letter_code
_entity_poly.pdbx_strand_id
1 'polypeptide(L)'
;MSKKDKQTFEDDGRTISNMNVEGMPGYDPHREKKEKTKKQMNELRISRKERWAMIWGAYKAYMPLLLAMLAGFGIVMALIAFWLS
;
A
#
# COMPACT_ATOMS: atom_id res chain seq x y z
N MET A 1 55.99 -9.34 16.88
CA MET A 1 55.33 -9.32 15.55
C MET A 1 53.83 -9.47 15.77
N SER A 2 53.11 -8.34 15.85
CA SER A 2 51.68 -8.34 16.19
C SER A 2 50.86 -8.85 15.00
N LYS A 3 50.13 -9.96 15.17
CA LYS A 3 49.24 -10.52 14.15
C LYS A 3 48.09 -9.54 13.97
N LYS A 4 48.00 -8.92 12.79
CA LYS A 4 46.84 -8.10 12.40
C LYS A 4 45.64 -9.02 12.24
N ASP A 5 44.60 -8.78 13.02
CA ASP A 5 43.30 -9.43 12.90
C ASP A 5 42.74 -9.20 11.49
N LYS A 6 42.42 -10.27 10.78
CA LYS A 6 41.75 -10.20 9.48
C LYS A 6 40.27 -9.96 9.76
N GLN A 7 39.79 -8.74 9.54
CA GLN A 7 38.36 -8.45 9.61
C GLN A 7 37.65 -9.32 8.55
N THR A 8 36.74 -10.16 9.00
CA THR A 8 35.82 -10.90 8.15
C THR A 8 34.79 -9.92 7.61
N PHE A 9 34.88 -9.63 6.31
CA PHE A 9 33.86 -8.86 5.61
C PHE A 9 32.68 -9.79 5.33
N GLU A 10 31.66 -9.74 6.20
CA GLU A 10 30.36 -10.35 5.94
C GLU A 10 29.50 -9.39 5.11
N ASP A 11 28.97 -9.90 3.99
CA ASP A 11 28.09 -9.13 3.12
C ASP A 11 26.66 -9.14 3.69
N ASP A 12 26.19 -7.98 4.16
CA ASP A 12 24.83 -7.74 4.68
C ASP A 12 23.77 -7.71 3.53
N GLY A 13 24.20 -7.83 2.27
CA GLY A 13 23.33 -7.78 1.10
C GLY A 13 22.70 -6.40 0.87
N ARG A 14 23.15 -5.38 1.62
CA ARG A 14 22.66 -4.00 1.53
C ARG A 14 23.35 -3.27 0.41
N THR A 15 22.56 -2.64 -0.46
CA THR A 15 23.11 -1.74 -1.48
C THR A 15 23.27 -0.34 -0.89
N ILE A 16 24.50 0.15 -0.81
CA ILE A 16 24.83 1.49 -0.29
C ILE A 16 24.44 2.59 -1.31
N SER A 17 24.49 2.25 -2.60
CA SER A 17 24.24 3.17 -3.71
C SER A 17 23.02 2.77 -4.53
N ASN A 18 22.32 3.75 -5.12
CA ASN A 18 21.20 3.47 -6.03
C ASN A 18 21.75 2.81 -7.32
N MET A 19 21.53 1.51 -7.47
CA MET A 19 21.94 0.72 -8.64
C MET A 19 20.83 0.59 -9.70
N ASN A 20 19.79 1.42 -9.61
CA ASN A 20 18.68 1.43 -10.57
C ASN A 20 19.09 2.18 -11.84
N VAL A 21 19.90 1.53 -12.67
CA VAL A 21 20.44 2.09 -13.92
C VAL A 21 19.61 1.62 -15.10
N GLU A 22 19.29 2.51 -16.03
CA GLU A 22 18.53 2.19 -17.25
C GLU A 22 19.30 1.16 -18.11
N GLY A 23 18.62 0.09 -18.52
CA GLY A 23 19.20 -0.99 -19.33
C GLY A 23 19.84 -2.14 -18.55
N MET A 24 19.95 -2.07 -17.21
CA MET A 24 20.41 -3.20 -16.38
C MET A 24 19.28 -4.21 -16.12
N PRO A 25 19.57 -5.53 -16.01
CA PRO A 25 18.60 -6.50 -15.52
C PRO A 25 18.22 -6.16 -14.07
N GLY A 26 16.99 -5.69 -13.88
CA GLY A 26 16.49 -5.20 -12.58
C GLY A 26 16.18 -3.70 -12.52
N TYR A 27 16.26 -2.97 -13.64
CA TYR A 27 15.79 -1.60 -13.74
C TYR A 27 14.27 -1.52 -13.53
N ASP A 28 13.85 -0.68 -12.58
CA ASP A 28 12.44 -0.29 -12.40
C ASP A 28 12.34 1.25 -12.46
N PRO A 29 11.75 1.84 -13.50
CA PRO A 29 11.62 3.28 -13.65
C PRO A 29 10.78 3.95 -12.56
N HIS A 30 10.02 3.16 -11.79
CA HIS A 30 9.19 3.63 -10.68
C HIS A 30 9.79 3.34 -9.30
N ARG A 31 10.99 2.75 -9.23
CA ARG A 31 11.64 2.40 -7.96
C ARG A 31 11.83 3.60 -7.05
N GLU A 32 12.28 4.73 -7.59
CA GLU A 32 12.47 5.95 -6.80
C GLU A 32 11.16 6.49 -6.22
N LYS A 33 10.07 6.43 -7.00
CA LYS A 33 8.75 6.83 -6.50
C LYS A 33 8.30 5.91 -5.37
N LYS A 34 8.45 4.59 -5.53
CA LYS A 34 8.13 3.59 -4.49
C LYS A 34 8.95 3.81 -3.22
N GLU A 35 10.26 4.07 -3.35
CA GLU A 35 11.13 4.35 -2.20
C GLU A 35 10.77 5.67 -1.50
N LYS A 36 10.46 6.73 -2.25
CA LYS A 36 9.96 7.99 -1.69
C LYS A 36 8.64 7.80 -0.95
N THR A 37 7.67 7.09 -1.54
CA THR A 37 6.40 6.77 -0.89
C THR A 37 6.63 5.93 0.37
N LYS A 38 7.51 4.94 0.32
CA LYS A 38 7.82 4.09 1.48
C LYS A 38 8.51 4.88 2.59
N LYS A 39 9.43 5.80 2.24
CA LYS A 39 10.05 6.74 3.20
C LYS A 39 9.03 7.67 3.82
N GLN A 40 8.16 8.30 3.02
CA GLN A 40 7.08 9.16 3.53
C GLN A 40 6.13 8.38 4.44
N MET A 41 5.74 7.16 4.07
CA MET A 41 4.92 6.30 4.93
C MET A 41 5.62 5.94 6.24
N ASN A 42 6.94 5.78 6.23
CA ASN A 42 7.73 5.48 7.42
C ASN A 42 7.96 6.72 8.30
N GLU A 43 8.16 7.89 7.69
CA GLU A 43 8.23 9.20 8.37
C GLU A 43 6.90 9.55 9.05
N LEU A 44 5.78 9.24 8.39
CA LEU A 44 4.46 9.45 8.96
C LEU A 44 4.18 8.52 10.17
N ARG A 45 5.07 7.56 10.47
CA ARG A 45 5.01 6.58 11.60
C ARG A 45 3.59 6.08 11.89
N ILE A 46 2.80 5.88 10.83
CA ILE A 46 1.37 5.58 10.96
C ILE A 46 1.23 4.26 11.71
N SER A 47 0.64 4.34 12.91
CA SER A 47 0.37 3.16 13.71
C SER A 47 -0.67 2.30 12.99
N ARG A 48 -0.62 0.97 13.17
CA ARG A 48 -1.62 0.06 12.58
C ARG A 48 -3.06 0.50 12.90
N LYS A 49 -3.28 1.09 14.07
CA LYS A 49 -4.59 1.63 14.50
C LYS A 49 -5.04 2.84 13.67
N GLU A 50 -4.13 3.76 13.37
CA GLU A 50 -4.41 4.96 12.56
C GLU A 50 -4.67 4.60 11.10
N ARG A 51 -3.95 3.59 10.59
CA ARG A 51 -4.23 3.04 9.26
C ARG A 51 -5.65 2.49 9.15
N TRP A 52 -6.11 1.77 10.16
CA TRP A 52 -7.50 1.31 10.23
C TRP A 52 -8.48 2.48 10.30
N ALA A 53 -8.21 3.49 11.11
CA ALA A 53 -9.05 4.68 11.18
C ALA A 53 -9.16 5.40 9.83
N MET A 54 -8.06 5.51 9.08
CA MET A 54 -8.05 6.09 7.74
C MET A 54 -8.87 5.27 6.75
N ILE A 55 -8.75 3.94 6.78
CA ILE A 55 -9.56 3.03 5.96
C ILE A 55 -11.05 3.21 6.29
N TRP A 56 -11.42 3.17 7.58
CA TRP A 56 -12.80 3.38 8.02
C TRP A 56 -13.34 4.76 7.63
N GLY A 57 -12.50 5.80 7.68
CA GLY A 57 -12.84 7.15 7.21
C GLY A 57 -13.16 7.17 5.71
N ALA A 58 -12.32 6.52 4.89
CA ALA A 58 -12.57 6.39 3.46
C ALA A 58 -13.86 5.59 3.18
N TYR A 59 -14.07 4.47 3.88
CA TYR A 59 -15.31 3.69 3.76
C TYR A 59 -16.56 4.50 4.11
N LYS A 60 -16.50 5.33 5.15
CA LYS A 60 -17.63 6.19 5.55
C LYS A 60 -18.01 7.19 4.46
N ALA A 61 -17.05 7.68 3.68
CA ALA A 61 -17.31 8.58 2.55
C ALA A 61 -18.04 7.86 1.39
N TYR A 62 -17.71 6.59 1.13
CA TYR A 62 -18.35 5.79 0.06
C TYR A 62 -19.64 5.07 0.50
N MET A 63 -19.85 4.91 1.81
CA MET A 63 -21.01 4.27 2.42
C MET A 63 -22.37 4.81 1.91
N PRO A 64 -22.62 6.13 1.79
CA PRO A 64 -23.91 6.63 1.30
C PRO A 64 -24.17 6.25 -0.16
N LEU A 65 -23.14 6.24 -1.01
CA LEU A 65 -23.28 5.85 -2.41
C LEU A 65 -23.65 4.36 -2.53
N LEU A 66 -22.98 3.51 -1.75
CA LEU A 66 -23.26 2.07 -1.72
C LEU A 66 -24.67 1.79 -1.20
N LEU A 67 -25.12 2.50 -0.15
CA LEU A 67 -26.48 2.40 0.36
C LEU A 67 -27.52 2.85 -0.68
N ALA A 68 -27.27 3.95 -1.39
CA ALA A 68 -28.17 4.43 -2.44
C ALA A 68 -28.31 3.40 -3.58
N MET A 69 -27.20 2.77 -3.98
CA MET A 69 -27.21 1.71 -4.99
C MET A 69 -28.02 0.50 -4.51
N LEU A 70 -27.76 0.00 -3.29
CA LEU A 70 -28.49 -1.13 -2.72
C LEU A 70 -29.98 -0.81 -2.53
N ALA A 71 -30.32 0.41 -2.11
CA ALA A 71 -31.70 0.85 -2.00
C ALA A 71 -32.40 0.87 -3.35
N GLY A 72 -31.74 1.36 -4.40
CA GLY A 72 -32.28 1.32 -5.76
C GLY A 72 -32.59 -0.11 -6.23
N PHE A 73 -31.64 -1.04 -6.06
CA PHE A 73 -31.87 -2.45 -6.35
C PHE A 73 -33.00 -3.05 -5.48
N GLY A 74 -33.03 -2.72 -4.19
CA GLY A 74 -34.06 -3.17 -3.26
C GLY A 74 -35.46 -2.72 -3.67
N ILE A 75 -35.61 -1.46 -4.09
CA ILE A 75 -36.89 -0.92 -4.57
C ILE A 75 -37.35 -1.64 -5.83
N VAL A 76 -36.46 -1.85 -6.81
CA VAL A 76 -36.81 -2.58 -8.04
C VAL A 76 -37.23 -4.01 -7.72
N MET A 77 -36.48 -4.72 -6.87
CA MET A 77 -36.83 -6.08 -6.46
C MET A 77 -38.17 -6.13 -5.70
N ALA A 78 -38.43 -5.16 -4.83
CA ALA A 78 -39.69 -5.06 -4.11
C ALA A 78 -40.88 -4.82 -5.04
N LEU A 79 -40.72 -3.96 -6.06
CA LEU A 79 -41.74 -3.73 -7.09
C LEU A 79 -42.03 -4.98 -7.92
N ILE A 80 -40.98 -5.73 -8.31
CA ILE A 80 -41.14 -7.00 -9.02
C ILE A 80 -41.88 -8.01 -8.13
N ALA A 81 -41.48 -8.15 -6.87
CA ALA A 81 -42.12 -9.07 -5.94
C ALA A 81 -43.59 -8.70 -5.67
N PHE A 82 -43.90 -7.41 -5.54
CA PHE A 82 -45.27 -6.92 -5.38
C PHE A 82 -46.12 -7.13 -6.63
N TRP A 83 -45.54 -7.03 -7.83
CA TRP A 83 -46.25 -7.25 -9.09
C TRP A 83 -46.48 -8.72 -9.44
N LEU A 84 -45.58 -9.61 -9.00
CA LEU A 84 -45.68 -11.05 -9.22
C LEU A 84 -46.51 -11.77 -8.14
N SER A 85 -46.85 -11.07 -7.06
CA SER A 85 -47.73 -11.55 -5.98
C SER A 85 -49.19 -11.25 -6.28
#